data_AF-A0A1B2ECQ6-F1
#
_entry.id   AF-A0A1B2ECQ6-F1
#
_cell.length_a   1.000
_cell.length_b   1.000
_cell.length_c   1.000
_cell.angle_alpha   90.00
_cell.angle_beta   90.00
_cell.angle_gamma   90.00
#
_symmetry.space_group_name_H-M   'P 1'
#
loop_
_entity.id
_entity.type
_entity.pdbx_description
1 polymer ?
#
loop_
_entity_poly.entity_id
_entity_poly.type
_entity_poly.pdbx_seq_one_letter_code
_entity_poly.pdbx_strand_id
1 'polypeptide(L)'
;MRSNMTGAVFYDGERARRRTVSVTIGTSALDIHEGSDWVASWPFGEIRRRDAPEGILRLTREGASSLARLDVADEEMQAIIRRNCRQLGESLQRERTGRILFWSAAAACSILLCVFFLLPILAERLTPLIPHSYERRLGTAVDNQVRTIFSGRICEEPRGLAALRGLTGRLQSEHGPAEVDVAVLDSRIPNAIALPGGRIYLFKALLDKAESVDEIAGVLAHEMGHVAHRDGLRKMIQAGGTSYLLGLLLGDVTGGGAIVIVSRYLVDSAHSREAETAADDYAGRTMLALGRPAHPMALLLRRIETGRDEDGNDFRVPAFLSTHPLTDERLKALEKQIPSRPGEPLLSHEQWRALKEICKTT
;
A
#
# COMPACT_ATOMS: atom_id res chain seq x y z
N MET A 1 13.00 40.09 52.49
CA MET A 1 14.27 40.64 51.96
C MET A 1 14.08 40.90 50.47
N ARG A 2 14.34 42.13 50.01
CA ARG A 2 14.40 42.44 48.57
C ARG A 2 15.78 42.01 48.08
N SER A 3 15.88 40.87 47.39
CA SER A 3 17.12 40.48 46.72
C SER A 3 17.21 41.27 45.41
N ASN A 4 18.16 42.19 45.35
CA ASN A 4 18.45 42.97 44.14
C ASN A 4 19.70 42.34 43.51
N MET A 5 19.55 41.67 42.37
CA MET A 5 20.66 40.99 41.70
C MET A 5 20.77 41.47 40.26
N THR A 6 22.00 41.60 39.79
CA THR A 6 22.37 42.29 38.56
C THR A 6 22.79 41.30 37.48
N GLY A 7 22.62 41.67 36.21
CA GLY A 7 23.18 40.92 35.08
C GLY A 7 22.18 40.14 34.23
N ALA A 8 20.87 40.36 34.38
CA ALA A 8 19.88 39.85 33.43
C ALA A 8 19.87 40.72 32.15
N VAL A 9 19.45 40.12 31.03
CA VAL A 9 19.38 40.82 29.75
C VAL A 9 17.93 40.92 29.30
N PHE A 10 17.45 42.14 29.14
CA PHE A 10 16.08 42.43 28.70
C PHE A 10 16.05 42.97 27.27
N TYR A 11 15.05 42.49 26.52
CA TYR A 11 14.66 43.00 25.21
C TYR A 11 13.18 43.39 25.29
N ASP A 12 12.86 44.63 24.91
CA ASP A 12 11.48 45.15 24.91
C ASP A 12 10.63 44.62 23.74
N GLY A 13 11.29 44.07 22.71
CA GLY A 13 10.66 43.49 21.53
C GLY A 13 10.08 44.50 20.54
N GLU A 14 10.28 45.80 20.78
CA GLU A 14 9.98 46.89 19.83
C GLU A 14 11.25 47.34 19.12
N ARG A 15 12.39 47.29 19.82
CA ARG A 15 13.70 47.65 19.29
C ARG A 15 14.70 46.53 19.58
N ALA A 16 15.61 46.27 18.64
CA ALA A 16 16.67 45.27 18.81
C ALA A 16 17.80 45.76 19.75
N ARG A 17 17.45 46.41 20.86
CA ARG A 17 18.40 46.93 21.86
C ARG A 17 18.53 45.94 23.01
N ARG A 18 19.77 45.55 23.29
CA ARG A 18 20.13 44.77 24.49
C ARG A 18 20.18 45.71 25.70
N ARG A 19 19.36 45.45 26.72
CA ARG A 19 19.39 46.20 27.99
C ARG A 19 19.91 45.30 29.11
N THR A 20 20.96 45.73 29.80
CA THR A 20 21.41 45.03 31.01
C THR A 20 20.57 45.54 32.17
N VAL A 21 19.84 44.64 32.82
CA VAL A 21 18.84 44.99 33.84
C VAL A 21 19.12 44.27 35.15
N SER A 22 18.69 44.89 36.24
CA SER A 22 18.47 44.22 37.51
C SER A 22 17.01 43.80 37.62
N VAL A 23 16.78 42.65 38.25
CA VAL A 23 15.44 42.11 38.47
C VAL A 23 15.19 42.07 39.96
N THR A 24 14.14 42.73 40.41
CA THR A 24 13.66 42.70 41.79
C THR A 24 12.39 41.88 41.87
N ILE A 25 12.31 41.02 42.87
CA ILE A 25 11.13 40.16 43.09
C ILE A 25 10.20 40.89 44.04
N GLY A 26 9.08 41.38 43.49
CA GLY A 26 7.99 41.98 44.24
C GLY A 26 7.07 40.94 44.88
N THR A 27 5.97 41.40 45.48
CA THR A 27 4.97 40.52 46.10
C THR A 27 4.14 39.73 45.09
N SER A 28 3.99 40.25 43.86
CA SER A 28 3.14 39.66 42.81
C SER A 28 3.73 39.76 41.39
N ALA A 29 4.91 40.37 41.23
CA ALA A 29 5.53 40.62 39.92
C ALA A 29 7.06 40.64 39.99
N LEU A 30 7.71 40.44 38.85
CA LEU A 30 9.12 40.75 38.62
C LEU A 30 9.25 42.18 38.11
N ASP A 31 9.89 43.04 38.90
CA ASP A 31 10.20 44.41 38.50
C ASP A 31 11.58 44.46 37.84
N ILE A 32 11.63 45.01 36.64
CA ILE A 32 12.82 45.08 35.78
C ILE A 32 13.31 46.53 35.77
N HIS A 33 14.58 46.72 36.12
CA HIS A 33 15.21 48.04 36.21
C HIS A 33 16.49 48.12 35.37
N GLU A 34 16.72 49.25 34.70
CA GLU A 34 17.99 49.57 34.02
C GLU A 34 18.71 50.64 34.87
N GLY A 35 19.66 50.21 35.71
CA GLY A 35 20.24 51.10 36.72
C GLY A 35 19.22 51.48 37.80
N SER A 36 18.93 52.78 37.95
CA SER A 36 17.90 53.31 38.84
C SER A 36 16.51 53.36 38.20
N ASP A 37 16.42 53.22 36.88
CA ASP A 37 15.21 53.51 36.14
C ASP A 37 14.33 52.26 36.06
N TRP A 38 13.04 52.42 36.36
CA TRP A 38 12.05 51.37 36.19
C TRP A 38 11.74 51.18 34.70
N VAL A 39 11.81 49.94 34.21
CA VAL A 39 11.61 49.60 32.80
C VAL A 39 10.26 48.92 32.57
N ALA A 40 9.97 47.88 33.36
CA ALA A 40 8.74 47.10 33.23
C ALA A 40 8.46 46.29 34.51
N SER A 41 7.21 45.88 34.69
CA SER A 41 6.81 44.94 35.73
C SER A 41 6.04 43.77 35.11
N TRP A 42 6.47 42.54 35.39
CA TRP A 42 5.90 41.32 34.83
C TRP A 42 5.19 40.51 35.94
N PRO A 43 3.85 40.46 35.96
CA PRO A 43 3.10 39.70 36.95
C PRO A 43 3.46 38.20 36.92
N PHE A 44 3.60 37.56 38.08
CA PHE A 44 4.01 36.13 38.14
C PHE A 44 3.08 35.19 37.36
N GLY A 45 1.79 35.51 37.29
CA GLY A 45 0.79 34.73 36.54
C GLY A 45 0.87 34.89 35.02
N GLU A 46 1.57 35.92 34.52
CA GLU A 46 1.73 36.18 33.08
C GLU A 46 3.08 35.72 32.54
N ILE A 47 4.01 35.32 33.41
CA ILE A 47 5.34 34.89 33.00
C ILE A 47 5.30 33.47 32.47
N ARG A 48 5.89 33.26 31.30
CA ARG A 48 6.06 31.95 30.65
C ARG A 48 7.54 31.73 30.33
N ARG A 49 7.97 30.48 30.37
CA ARG A 49 9.32 30.07 29.96
C ARG A 49 9.41 29.90 28.44
N ARG A 50 10.56 30.25 27.86
CA ARG A 50 10.95 29.95 26.46
C ARG A 50 12.31 29.28 26.38
N ASP A 51 12.59 28.68 25.22
CA ASP A 51 13.87 28.01 24.93
C ASP A 51 15.05 29.00 24.90
N ALA A 52 16.15 28.57 25.51
CA ALA A 52 17.41 29.28 25.61
C ALA A 52 18.59 28.28 25.63
N PRO A 53 19.81 28.74 25.32
CA PRO A 53 21.03 27.96 25.52
C PRO A 53 21.15 27.44 26.96
N GLU A 54 21.95 26.39 27.13
CA GLU A 54 22.24 25.82 28.44
C GLU A 54 22.81 26.90 29.39
N GLY A 55 22.36 26.88 30.65
CA GLY A 55 22.71 27.89 31.64
C GLY A 55 21.87 29.18 31.61
N ILE A 56 20.94 29.35 30.66
CA ILE A 56 20.08 30.55 30.59
C ILE A 56 18.61 30.20 30.82
N LEU A 57 17.93 30.93 31.71
CA LEU A 57 16.48 30.94 31.83
C LEU A 57 15.92 32.11 31.02
N ARG A 58 15.26 31.81 29.89
CA ARG A 58 14.54 32.81 29.09
C ARG A 58 13.06 32.86 29.46
N LEU A 59 12.60 34.06 29.74
CA LEU A 59 11.24 34.38 30.15
C LEU A 59 10.59 35.28 29.11
N THR A 60 9.27 35.14 28.97
CA THR A 60 8.42 36.03 28.19
C THR A 60 7.14 36.31 28.98
N ARG A 61 6.42 37.38 28.63
CA ARG A 61 5.15 37.74 29.25
C ARG A 61 4.01 37.47 28.27
N GLU A 62 2.95 36.85 28.75
CA GLU A 62 1.72 36.66 27.98
C GLU A 62 1.15 38.03 27.54
N GLY A 63 0.78 38.15 26.27
CA GLY A 63 0.31 39.42 25.68
C GLY A 63 1.39 40.45 25.35
N ALA A 64 2.67 40.21 25.69
CA ALA A 64 3.77 41.03 25.19
C ALA A 64 4.12 40.70 23.73
N SER A 65 4.87 41.59 23.07
CA SER A 65 5.38 41.33 21.72
C SER A 65 6.16 40.01 21.69
N SER A 66 6.09 39.28 20.58
CA SER A 66 6.73 37.95 20.46
C SER A 66 8.25 37.98 20.63
N LEU A 67 8.85 39.18 20.61
CA LEU A 67 10.27 39.46 20.74
C LEU A 67 10.66 39.97 22.14
N ALA A 68 9.70 40.35 22.99
CA ALA A 68 9.97 40.76 24.36
C ALA A 68 10.42 39.55 25.20
N ARG A 69 11.64 39.63 25.75
CA ARG A 69 12.23 38.54 26.51
C ARG A 69 13.18 39.02 27.58
N LEU A 70 13.26 38.26 28.66
CA LEU A 70 14.19 38.43 29.76
C LEU A 70 15.06 37.17 29.87
N ASP A 71 16.36 37.31 29.64
CA ASP A 71 17.34 36.23 29.73
C ASP A 71 18.10 36.35 31.05
N VAL A 72 18.02 35.32 31.89
CA VAL A 72 18.64 35.26 33.21
C VAL A 72 19.68 34.14 33.20
N ALA A 73 20.97 34.49 33.31
CA ALA A 73 22.07 33.52 33.37
C ALA A 73 22.39 33.08 34.80
N ASP A 74 22.17 33.94 35.79
CA ASP A 74 22.51 33.68 37.20
C ASP A 74 21.68 32.54 37.82
N GLU A 75 22.33 31.49 38.30
CA GLU A 75 21.66 30.26 38.78
C GLU A 75 20.82 30.51 40.05
N GLU A 76 21.27 31.38 40.94
CA GLU A 76 20.53 31.72 42.17
C GLU A 76 19.23 32.44 41.82
N MET A 77 19.30 33.45 40.94
CA MET A 77 18.13 34.15 40.41
C MET A 77 17.19 33.20 39.67
N GLN A 78 17.72 32.26 38.87
CA GLN A 78 16.90 31.23 38.23
C GLN A 78 16.13 30.39 39.25
N ALA A 79 16.77 29.96 40.34
CA ALA A 79 16.14 29.18 41.41
C ALA A 79 15.03 29.99 42.11
N ILE A 80 15.28 31.27 42.41
CA ILE A 80 14.28 32.13 43.06
C ILE A 80 13.09 32.41 42.12
N ILE A 81 13.33 32.67 40.84
CA ILE A 81 12.27 32.86 39.84
C ILE A 81 11.42 31.59 39.70
N ARG A 82 12.06 30.41 39.62
CA ARG A 82 11.35 29.11 39.56
C ARG A 82 10.50 28.86 40.80
N ARG A 83 10.93 29.30 41.99
CA ARG A 83 10.17 29.17 43.24
C ARG A 83 8.94 30.07 43.29
N ASN A 84 9.03 31.29 42.74
CA ASN A 84 7.96 32.29 42.83
C ASN A 84 6.96 32.23 41.66
N CYS A 85 7.41 31.82 40.47
CA CYS A 85 6.56 31.73 39.28
C CYS A 85 6.12 30.27 39.04
N ARG A 86 4.99 29.87 39.64
CA ARG A 86 4.49 28.49 39.60
C ARG A 86 4.12 27.97 38.20
N GLN A 87 3.82 28.86 37.25
CA GLN A 87 3.42 28.52 35.88
C GLN A 87 4.59 28.40 34.89
N LEU A 88 5.85 28.49 35.34
CA LEU A 88 7.02 28.33 34.46
C LEU A 88 7.19 26.92 33.87
N GLY A 89 6.50 25.92 34.43
CA GLY A 89 6.60 24.50 34.04
C GLY A 89 5.76 24.12 32.83
N GLU A 90 4.72 24.88 32.50
CA GLU A 90 3.89 24.66 31.30
C GLU A 90 4.59 25.31 30.11
N SER A 91 5.55 24.60 29.52
CA SER A 91 6.19 25.10 28.31
C SER A 91 5.14 25.15 27.19
N LEU A 92 4.91 26.35 26.63
CA LEU A 92 4.11 26.57 25.42
C LEU A 92 4.55 25.66 24.25
N GLN A 93 5.76 25.10 24.33
CA GLN A 93 6.34 24.18 23.37
C GLN A 93 5.81 22.75 23.51
N ARG A 94 5.51 22.27 24.73
CA ARG A 94 4.92 20.94 24.92
C ARG A 94 3.51 20.86 24.32
N GLU A 95 2.74 21.95 24.40
CA GLU A 95 1.45 22.08 23.70
C GLU A 95 1.62 22.15 22.18
N ARG A 96 2.58 22.92 21.66
CA ARG A 96 2.84 23.03 20.22
C ARG A 96 3.34 21.72 19.62
N THR A 97 4.29 21.04 20.27
CA THR A 97 4.79 19.73 19.84
C THR A 97 3.70 18.67 19.92
N GLY A 98 2.87 18.67 20.98
CA GLY A 98 1.72 17.78 21.09
C GLY A 98 0.70 17.99 19.96
N ARG A 99 0.42 19.25 19.61
CA ARG A 99 -0.46 19.58 18.47
C ARG A 99 0.12 19.14 17.13
N ILE A 100 1.41 19.36 16.90
CA ILE A 100 2.07 18.93 15.66
C ILE A 100 2.03 17.40 15.56
N LEU A 101 2.42 16.68 16.61
CA LEU A 101 2.35 15.22 16.65
C LEU A 101 0.94 14.70 16.43
N PHE A 102 -0.07 15.32 17.07
CA PHE A 102 -1.47 14.98 16.89
C PHE A 102 -1.91 15.15 15.43
N TRP A 103 -1.64 16.31 14.80
CA TRP A 103 -2.04 16.55 13.43
C TRP A 103 -1.28 15.70 12.42
N SER A 104 0.00 15.41 12.66
CA SER A 104 0.77 14.46 11.85
C SER A 104 0.23 13.04 11.97
N ALA A 105 -0.11 12.59 13.18
CA ALA A 105 -0.74 11.28 13.39
C ALA A 105 -2.14 11.23 12.75
N ALA A 106 -2.94 12.28 12.90
CA ALA A 106 -4.27 12.38 12.29
C ALA A 106 -4.19 12.35 10.75
N ALA A 107 -3.22 13.05 10.16
CA ALA A 107 -2.97 13.02 8.72
C ALA A 107 -2.57 11.60 8.26
N ALA A 108 -1.65 10.95 8.96
CA ALA A 108 -1.25 9.57 8.67
C ALA A 108 -2.44 8.61 8.77
N CYS A 109 -3.24 8.69 9.84
CA CYS A 109 -4.46 7.91 9.99
C CYS A 109 -5.46 8.19 8.86
N SER A 110 -5.64 9.44 8.45
CA SER A 110 -6.51 9.79 7.32
C SER A 110 -6.05 9.12 6.03
N ILE A 111 -4.74 9.11 5.75
CA ILE A 111 -4.19 8.47 4.54
C ILE A 111 -4.42 6.96 4.60
N LEU A 112 -4.18 6.32 5.75
CA LEU A 112 -4.43 4.89 5.92
C LEU A 112 -5.92 4.57 5.72
N LEU A 113 -6.82 5.38 6.28
CA LEU A 113 -8.26 5.22 6.06
C LEU A 113 -8.63 5.38 4.57
N CYS A 114 -8.02 6.33 3.88
CA CYS A 114 -8.22 6.49 2.45
C CYS A 114 -7.75 5.26 1.66
N VAL A 115 -6.55 4.76 1.94
CA VAL A 115 -5.96 3.63 1.21
C VAL A 115 -6.69 2.33 1.48
N PHE A 116 -7.04 2.04 2.74
CA PHE A 116 -7.63 0.75 3.13
C PHE A 116 -9.16 0.70 3.05
N PHE A 117 -9.85 1.84 3.03
CA PHE A 117 -11.32 1.85 3.01
C PHE A 117 -11.89 2.66 1.82
N LEU A 118 -11.47 3.91 1.66
CA LEU A 118 -12.06 4.77 0.62
C LEU A 118 -11.73 4.28 -0.80
N LEU A 119 -10.46 3.96 -1.07
CA LEU A 119 -10.02 3.53 -2.41
C LEU A 119 -10.66 2.19 -2.83
N PRO A 120 -10.75 1.15 -1.96
CA PRO A 120 -11.48 -0.07 -2.30
C PRO A 120 -12.95 0.18 -2.64
N ILE A 121 -13.67 0.95 -1.81
CA ILE A 121 -15.08 1.30 -2.05
C ILE A 121 -15.22 2.05 -3.38
N LEU A 122 -14.32 3.01 -3.64
CA LEU A 122 -14.35 3.78 -4.87
C LEU A 122 -14.05 2.90 -6.10
N ALA A 123 -13.10 1.98 -6.00
CA ALA A 123 -12.77 1.05 -7.09
C ALA A 123 -13.95 0.16 -7.47
N GLU A 124 -14.70 -0.36 -6.49
CA GLU A 124 -15.92 -1.13 -6.73
C GLU A 124 -17.00 -0.31 -7.44
N ARG A 125 -17.16 0.96 -7.06
CA ARG A 125 -18.18 1.86 -7.63
C ARG A 125 -17.81 2.39 -9.02
N LEU A 126 -16.52 2.63 -9.28
CA LEU A 126 -16.04 3.15 -10.56
C LEU A 126 -15.90 2.07 -11.63
N THR A 127 -15.57 0.83 -11.24
CA THR A 127 -15.33 -0.27 -12.19
C THR A 127 -16.48 -0.45 -13.18
N PRO A 128 -17.76 -0.54 -12.77
CA PRO A 128 -18.89 -0.66 -13.71
C PRO A 128 -19.05 0.51 -14.68
N LEU A 129 -18.54 1.69 -14.34
CA LEU A 129 -18.64 2.91 -15.16
C LEU A 129 -17.57 2.97 -16.26
N ILE A 130 -16.47 2.22 -16.10
CA ILE A 130 -15.37 2.21 -17.07
C ILE A 130 -15.73 1.26 -18.23
N PRO A 131 -15.76 1.73 -19.48
CA PRO A 131 -16.03 0.87 -20.63
C PRO A 131 -14.92 -0.17 -20.85
N HIS A 132 -15.27 -1.35 -21.38
CA HIS A 132 -14.28 -2.42 -21.68
C HIS A 132 -13.18 -1.97 -22.66
N SER A 133 -13.45 -1.03 -23.57
CA SER A 133 -12.43 -0.48 -24.48
C SER A 133 -11.33 0.28 -23.73
N TYR A 134 -11.68 1.00 -22.67
CA TYR A 134 -10.71 1.70 -21.81
C TYR A 134 -9.94 0.72 -20.95
N GLU A 135 -10.63 -0.28 -20.41
CA GLU A 135 -9.97 -1.34 -19.64
C GLU A 135 -8.93 -2.10 -20.46
N ARG A 136 -9.24 -2.42 -21.72
CA ARG A 136 -8.27 -3.04 -22.65
C ARG A 136 -7.02 -2.19 -22.84
N ARG A 137 -7.18 -0.87 -23.01
CA ARG A 137 -6.04 0.06 -23.12
C ARG A 137 -5.19 0.08 -21.86
N LEU A 138 -5.83 0.05 -20.69
CA LEU A 138 -5.12 -0.04 -19.41
C LEU A 138 -4.35 -1.36 -19.29
N GLY A 139 -4.94 -2.49 -19.70
CA GLY A 139 -4.26 -3.78 -19.79
C GLY A 139 -3.03 -3.75 -20.69
N THR A 140 -3.15 -3.20 -21.90
CA THR A 140 -2.02 -3.03 -22.83
C THR A 140 -0.93 -2.13 -22.24
N ALA A 141 -1.27 -1.12 -21.45
CA ALA A 141 -0.29 -0.22 -20.83
C ALA A 141 0.58 -0.92 -19.78
N VAL A 142 0.02 -1.89 -19.04
CA VAL A 142 0.79 -2.66 -18.04
C VAL A 142 1.45 -3.92 -18.60
N ASP A 143 1.02 -4.38 -19.78
CA ASP A 143 1.48 -5.61 -20.42
C ASP A 143 3.01 -5.71 -20.50
N ASN A 144 3.66 -4.69 -21.06
CA ASN A 144 5.12 -4.63 -21.20
C ASN A 144 5.83 -4.67 -19.84
N GLN A 145 5.28 -3.97 -18.85
CA GLN A 145 5.86 -3.91 -17.52
C GLN A 145 5.75 -5.26 -16.80
N VAL A 146 4.63 -5.96 -16.95
CA VAL A 146 4.41 -7.31 -16.42
C VAL A 146 5.38 -8.31 -17.06
N ARG A 147 5.52 -8.27 -18.39
CA ARG A 147 6.49 -9.11 -19.11
C ARG A 147 7.93 -8.85 -18.66
N THR A 148 8.26 -7.60 -18.36
CA THR A 148 9.57 -7.22 -17.81
C THR A 148 9.76 -7.74 -16.39
N ILE A 149 8.75 -7.62 -15.51
CA ILE A 149 8.80 -8.12 -14.12
C ILE A 149 9.12 -9.62 -14.10
N PHE A 150 8.48 -10.39 -14.97
CA PHE A 150 8.64 -11.85 -14.99
C PHE A 150 9.69 -12.36 -15.98
N SER A 151 10.37 -11.44 -16.69
CA SER A 151 11.45 -11.72 -17.66
C SER A 151 11.11 -12.81 -18.69
N GLY A 152 9.82 -13.01 -18.98
CA GLY A 152 9.32 -14.12 -19.79
C GLY A 152 9.09 -13.71 -21.25
N ARG A 153 9.68 -14.46 -22.18
CA ARG A 153 9.25 -14.42 -23.59
C ARG A 153 7.91 -15.11 -23.72
N ILE A 154 7.11 -14.68 -24.69
CA ILE A 154 5.88 -15.40 -25.01
C ILE A 154 6.29 -16.65 -25.77
N CYS A 155 5.78 -17.80 -25.36
CA CYS A 155 6.00 -19.07 -26.02
C CYS A 155 5.08 -19.19 -27.25
N GLU A 156 5.65 -19.53 -28.40
CA GLU A 156 4.97 -19.40 -29.70
C GLU A 156 4.97 -20.68 -30.54
N GLU A 157 5.33 -21.84 -29.98
CA GLU A 157 5.37 -23.09 -30.76
C GLU A 157 3.98 -23.42 -31.33
N PRO A 158 3.82 -23.55 -32.66
CA PRO A 158 2.50 -23.53 -33.31
C PRO A 158 1.53 -24.62 -32.84
N ARG A 159 2.03 -25.84 -32.57
CA ARG A 159 1.17 -26.94 -32.09
C ARG A 159 0.68 -26.70 -30.67
N GLY A 160 1.54 -26.18 -29.80
CA GLY A 160 1.18 -25.81 -28.43
C GLY A 160 0.20 -24.64 -28.41
N LEU A 161 0.42 -23.64 -29.25
CA LEU A 161 -0.48 -22.49 -29.41
C LEU A 161 -1.87 -22.92 -29.92
N ALA A 162 -1.93 -23.86 -30.87
CA ALA A 162 -3.20 -24.43 -31.34
C ALA A 162 -3.94 -25.17 -30.22
N ALA A 163 -3.22 -25.96 -29.40
CA ALA A 163 -3.81 -26.64 -28.25
C ALA A 163 -4.31 -25.65 -27.19
N LEU A 164 -3.53 -24.60 -26.87
CA LEU A 164 -3.92 -23.54 -25.93
C LEU A 164 -5.18 -22.81 -26.41
N ARG A 165 -5.23 -22.42 -27.68
CA ARG A 165 -6.41 -21.75 -28.28
C ARG A 165 -7.63 -22.67 -28.27
N GLY A 166 -7.45 -23.95 -28.59
CA GLY A 166 -8.53 -24.94 -28.52
C GLY A 166 -9.10 -25.09 -27.11
N LEU A 167 -8.23 -25.19 -26.10
CA LEU A 167 -8.63 -25.23 -24.69
C LEU A 167 -9.36 -23.94 -24.28
N THR A 168 -8.77 -22.79 -24.58
CA THR A 168 -9.34 -21.46 -24.26
C THR A 168 -10.72 -21.28 -24.89
N GLY A 169 -10.89 -21.66 -26.16
CA GLY A 169 -12.17 -21.55 -26.86
C GLY A 169 -13.27 -22.41 -26.24
N ARG A 170 -12.94 -23.61 -25.74
CA ARG A 170 -13.89 -24.46 -25.01
C ARG A 170 -14.30 -23.88 -23.65
N LEU A 171 -13.40 -23.19 -22.96
CA LEU A 171 -13.71 -22.53 -21.69
C LEU A 171 -14.57 -21.26 -21.89
N GLN A 172 -14.34 -20.53 -22.99
CA GLN A 172 -15.09 -19.31 -23.30
C GLN A 172 -16.52 -19.53 -23.80
N SER A 173 -16.77 -20.64 -24.51
CA SER A 173 -18.07 -20.89 -25.18
C SER A 173 -19.27 -20.92 -24.24
N GLU A 174 -19.05 -21.13 -22.93
CA GLU A 174 -20.13 -21.31 -21.95
C GLU A 174 -20.63 -20.01 -21.29
N HIS A 175 -19.85 -18.91 -21.28
CA HIS A 175 -20.12 -17.77 -20.38
C HIS A 175 -20.17 -16.36 -21.02
N GLY A 176 -20.20 -16.24 -22.36
CA GLY A 176 -20.39 -14.95 -23.03
C GLY A 176 -19.13 -14.07 -23.11
N PRO A 177 -19.25 -12.79 -23.53
CA PRO A 177 -18.30 -12.10 -24.42
C PRO A 177 -17.04 -11.54 -23.76
N ALA A 178 -16.57 -12.10 -22.65
CA ALA A 178 -15.24 -11.77 -22.16
C ALA A 178 -14.21 -12.39 -23.14
N GLU A 179 -13.89 -11.63 -24.19
CA GLU A 179 -12.77 -11.91 -25.08
C GLU A 179 -11.50 -11.93 -24.23
N VAL A 180 -11.07 -13.14 -23.86
CA VAL A 180 -9.78 -13.37 -23.21
C VAL A 180 -8.75 -13.77 -24.24
N ASP A 181 -7.54 -13.24 -24.05
CA ASP A 181 -6.36 -13.53 -24.85
C ASP A 181 -5.34 -14.19 -23.93
N VAL A 182 -5.20 -15.50 -24.06
CA VAL A 182 -4.33 -16.33 -23.22
C VAL A 182 -2.99 -16.54 -23.91
N ALA A 183 -1.90 -16.22 -23.21
CA ALA A 183 -0.54 -16.46 -23.66
C ALA A 183 0.25 -17.24 -22.61
N VAL A 184 1.25 -18.01 -23.04
CA VAL A 184 2.18 -18.68 -22.13
C VAL A 184 3.48 -17.87 -22.04
N LEU A 185 3.89 -17.53 -20.82
CA LEU A 185 5.19 -16.90 -20.56
C LEU A 185 6.22 -17.95 -20.15
N ASP A 186 7.39 -17.90 -20.78
CA ASP A 186 8.56 -18.68 -20.36
C ASP A 186 9.14 -18.11 -19.06
N SER A 187 8.50 -18.45 -17.95
CA SER A 187 8.89 -18.05 -16.60
C SER A 187 9.06 -19.28 -15.72
N ARG A 188 10.10 -19.25 -14.88
CA ARG A 188 10.40 -20.29 -13.89
C ARG A 188 9.50 -20.24 -12.65
N ILE A 189 8.68 -19.20 -12.53
CA ILE A 189 7.77 -19.01 -11.41
C ILE A 189 6.45 -19.73 -11.75
N PRO A 190 5.98 -20.68 -10.93
CA PRO A 190 4.69 -21.34 -11.15
C PRO A 190 3.58 -20.35 -10.80
N ASN A 191 3.09 -19.64 -11.82
CA ASN A 191 2.02 -18.65 -11.68
C ASN A 191 1.08 -18.59 -12.89
N ALA A 192 -0.06 -17.94 -12.71
CA ALA A 192 -0.92 -17.42 -13.76
C ALA A 192 -1.49 -16.08 -13.29
N ILE A 193 -1.74 -15.15 -14.21
CA ILE A 193 -2.30 -13.83 -13.88
C ILE A 193 -3.26 -13.34 -14.96
N ALA A 194 -4.38 -12.77 -14.55
CA ALA A 194 -5.28 -12.00 -15.38
C ALA A 194 -4.99 -10.49 -15.30
N LEU A 195 -4.73 -9.86 -16.44
CA LEU A 195 -4.63 -8.42 -16.59
C LEU A 195 -5.98 -7.80 -16.96
N PRO A 196 -6.21 -6.52 -16.64
CA PRO A 196 -7.40 -5.80 -17.09
C PRO A 196 -7.62 -5.92 -18.59
N GLY A 197 -8.88 -6.09 -19.00
CA GLY A 197 -9.23 -6.17 -20.41
C GLY A 197 -8.98 -7.53 -21.07
N GLY A 198 -8.69 -8.57 -20.29
CA GLY A 198 -8.81 -9.97 -20.73
C GLY A 198 -7.52 -10.66 -21.16
N ARG A 199 -6.36 -10.02 -21.03
CA ARG A 199 -5.06 -10.71 -21.22
C ARG A 199 -4.81 -11.63 -20.03
N ILE A 200 -4.62 -12.92 -20.27
CA ILE A 200 -4.24 -13.89 -19.24
C ILE A 200 -2.87 -14.46 -19.59
N TYR A 201 -1.98 -14.51 -18.60
CA TYR A 201 -0.68 -15.15 -18.73
C TYR A 201 -0.64 -16.43 -17.91
N LEU A 202 -0.41 -17.57 -18.56
CA LEU A 202 -0.09 -18.84 -17.92
C LEU A 202 1.44 -19.03 -17.93
N PHE A 203 2.06 -19.34 -16.80
CA PHE A 203 3.53 -19.43 -16.77
C PHE A 203 3.97 -20.86 -17.03
N LYS A 204 5.06 -21.02 -17.79
CA LYS A 204 5.63 -22.32 -18.16
C LYS A 204 5.85 -23.22 -16.94
N ALA A 205 6.41 -22.71 -15.84
CA ALA A 205 6.62 -23.51 -14.64
C ALA A 205 5.32 -24.05 -14.01
N LEU A 206 4.21 -23.31 -14.10
CA LEU A 206 2.90 -23.80 -13.64
C LEU A 206 2.41 -24.93 -14.56
N LEU A 207 2.51 -24.69 -15.87
CA LEU A 207 2.18 -25.67 -16.89
C LEU A 207 3.01 -26.95 -16.75
N ASP A 208 4.30 -26.84 -16.43
CA ASP A 208 5.21 -27.97 -16.24
C ASP A 208 4.86 -28.82 -15.02
N LYS A 209 4.35 -28.21 -13.94
CA LYS A 209 3.91 -28.91 -12.73
C LYS A 209 2.52 -29.55 -12.87
N ALA A 210 1.76 -29.19 -13.89
CA ALA A 210 0.46 -29.81 -14.16
C ALA A 210 0.62 -31.23 -14.72
N GLU A 211 -0.17 -32.13 -14.14
CA GLU A 211 -0.23 -33.57 -14.45
C GLU A 211 -1.42 -33.90 -15.35
N SER A 212 -2.43 -33.02 -15.40
CA SER A 212 -3.58 -33.19 -16.29
C SER A 212 -4.10 -31.89 -16.88
N VAL A 213 -4.85 -32.02 -17.97
CA VAL A 213 -5.48 -30.88 -18.67
C VAL A 213 -6.50 -30.18 -17.78
N ASP A 214 -7.20 -30.91 -16.91
CA ASP A 214 -8.23 -30.33 -16.03
C ASP A 214 -7.64 -29.38 -14.99
N GLU A 215 -6.39 -29.58 -14.57
CA GLU A 215 -5.72 -28.69 -13.62
C GLU A 215 -5.47 -27.32 -14.25
N ILE A 216 -4.93 -27.31 -15.47
CA ILE A 216 -4.69 -26.06 -16.22
C ILE A 216 -6.00 -25.44 -16.67
N ALA A 217 -6.98 -26.24 -17.08
CA ALA A 217 -8.30 -25.75 -17.44
C ALA A 217 -9.00 -25.06 -16.26
N GLY A 218 -8.92 -25.66 -15.06
CA GLY A 218 -9.44 -25.06 -13.83
C GLY A 218 -8.75 -23.73 -13.51
N VAL A 219 -7.41 -23.67 -13.57
CA VAL A 219 -6.65 -22.42 -13.38
C VAL A 219 -7.05 -21.37 -14.40
N LEU A 220 -7.13 -21.70 -15.69
CA LEU A 220 -7.54 -20.75 -16.73
C LEU A 220 -8.98 -20.27 -16.53
N ALA A 221 -9.89 -21.16 -16.12
CA ALA A 221 -11.26 -20.80 -15.81
C ALA A 221 -11.34 -19.88 -14.58
N HIS A 222 -10.48 -20.08 -13.57
CA HIS A 222 -10.33 -19.20 -12.41
C HIS A 222 -9.87 -17.79 -12.83
N GLU A 223 -8.81 -17.71 -13.65
CA GLU A 223 -8.33 -16.43 -14.18
C GLU A 223 -9.38 -15.73 -15.07
N MET A 224 -10.13 -16.49 -15.86
CA MET A 224 -11.29 -15.95 -16.61
C MET A 224 -12.37 -15.41 -15.67
N GLY A 225 -12.55 -16.02 -14.49
CA GLY A 225 -13.41 -15.51 -13.43
C GLY A 225 -12.97 -14.13 -12.93
N HIS A 226 -11.68 -13.92 -12.71
CA HIS A 226 -11.14 -12.59 -12.35
C HIS A 226 -11.35 -11.55 -13.47
N VAL A 227 -11.22 -11.96 -14.74
CA VAL A 227 -11.55 -11.09 -15.89
C VAL A 227 -13.04 -10.75 -15.91
N ALA A 228 -13.91 -11.76 -15.77
CA ALA A 228 -15.36 -11.60 -15.81
C ALA A 228 -15.85 -10.67 -14.69
N HIS A 229 -15.27 -10.80 -13.49
CA HIS A 229 -15.57 -9.93 -12.37
C HIS A 229 -14.84 -8.58 -12.44
N ARG A 230 -13.85 -8.39 -13.33
CA ARG A 230 -13.03 -7.18 -13.49
C ARG A 230 -12.16 -6.86 -12.28
N ASP A 231 -11.64 -7.88 -11.61
CA ASP A 231 -10.83 -7.73 -10.38
C ASP A 231 -9.51 -7.01 -10.63
N GLY A 232 -8.86 -7.28 -11.76
CA GLY A 232 -7.64 -6.58 -12.15
C GLY A 232 -7.85 -5.06 -12.30
N LEU A 233 -9.01 -4.64 -12.82
CA LEU A 233 -9.34 -3.22 -12.94
C LEU A 233 -9.56 -2.58 -11.56
N ARG A 234 -10.25 -3.27 -10.64
CA ARG A 234 -10.39 -2.78 -9.25
C ARG A 234 -9.02 -2.57 -8.60
N LYS A 235 -8.13 -3.58 -8.70
CA LYS A 235 -6.74 -3.49 -8.20
C LYS A 235 -5.99 -2.32 -8.82
N MET A 236 -6.14 -2.10 -10.13
CA MET A 236 -5.48 -1.00 -10.82
C MET A 236 -5.96 0.37 -10.33
N ILE A 237 -7.26 0.56 -10.11
CA ILE A 237 -7.82 1.80 -9.56
C ILE A 237 -7.28 2.05 -8.15
N GLN A 238 -7.25 1.01 -7.31
CA GLN A 238 -6.70 1.10 -5.94
C GLN A 238 -5.21 1.45 -5.96
N ALA A 239 -4.43 0.79 -6.82
CA ALA A 239 -3.00 1.05 -6.97
C ALA A 239 -2.72 2.46 -7.49
N GLY A 240 -3.46 2.90 -8.51
CA GLY A 240 -3.33 4.24 -9.08
C GLY A 240 -3.70 5.33 -8.07
N GLY A 241 -4.79 5.14 -7.33
CA GLY A 241 -5.19 6.04 -6.24
C GLY A 241 -4.14 6.10 -5.12
N THR A 242 -3.58 4.96 -4.73
CA THR A 242 -2.53 4.88 -3.71
C THR A 242 -1.25 5.56 -4.18
N SER A 243 -0.81 5.28 -5.41
CA SER A 243 0.35 5.92 -6.02
C SER A 243 0.18 7.44 -6.11
N TYR A 244 -1.02 7.92 -6.44
CA TYR A 244 -1.33 9.34 -6.49
C TYR A 244 -1.25 9.99 -5.09
N LEU A 245 -1.87 9.36 -4.07
CA LEU A 245 -1.80 9.85 -2.69
C LEU A 245 -0.35 9.92 -2.18
N LEU A 246 0.46 8.89 -2.44
CA LEU A 246 1.88 8.89 -2.07
C LEU A 246 2.68 9.96 -2.83
N GLY A 247 2.41 10.14 -4.12
CA GLY A 247 3.03 11.19 -4.93
C GLY A 247 2.75 12.60 -4.38
N LEU A 248 1.51 12.87 -3.94
CA LEU A 248 1.15 14.13 -3.28
C LEU A 248 1.92 14.36 -1.98
N LEU A 249 2.17 13.31 -1.19
CA LEU A 249 2.88 13.42 0.09
C LEU A 249 4.38 13.64 -0.09
N LEU A 250 4.97 13.00 -1.10
CA LEU A 250 6.41 13.03 -1.36
C LEU A 250 6.83 14.16 -2.32
N GLY A 251 5.87 14.90 -2.88
CA GLY A 251 6.11 15.97 -3.84
C GLY A 251 6.47 15.47 -5.25
N ASP A 252 6.30 14.18 -5.53
CA ASP A 252 6.50 13.57 -6.86
C ASP A 252 5.16 13.26 -7.52
N VAL A 253 4.47 14.32 -7.92
CA VAL A 253 3.16 14.24 -8.58
C VAL A 253 3.30 13.98 -10.09
N THR A 254 4.54 13.92 -10.61
CA THR A 254 4.82 13.86 -12.05
C THR A 254 4.55 12.48 -12.68
N GLY A 255 4.32 11.46 -11.86
CA GLY A 255 3.75 10.18 -12.31
C GLY A 255 4.70 9.26 -13.09
N GLY A 256 5.99 9.63 -13.24
CA GLY A 256 6.95 8.87 -14.04
C GLY A 256 7.17 7.42 -13.57
N GLY A 257 6.98 7.14 -12.28
CA GLY A 257 7.05 5.79 -11.70
C GLY A 257 5.70 5.10 -11.48
N ALA A 258 4.57 5.77 -11.74
CA ALA A 258 3.24 5.27 -11.37
C ALA A 258 2.91 3.95 -12.07
N ILE A 259 3.26 3.82 -13.35
CA ILE A 259 3.01 2.58 -14.11
C ILE A 259 3.79 1.39 -13.53
N VAL A 260 5.00 1.61 -13.02
CA VAL A 260 5.84 0.56 -12.40
C VAL A 260 5.21 0.11 -11.08
N ILE A 261 4.81 1.07 -10.24
CA ILE A 261 4.16 0.80 -8.95
C ILE A 261 2.83 0.07 -9.17
N VAL A 262 2.00 0.56 -10.09
CA VAL A 262 0.70 -0.05 -10.41
C VAL A 262 0.88 -1.46 -10.94
N SER A 263 1.84 -1.68 -11.85
CA SER A 263 2.08 -3.01 -12.41
C SER A 263 2.58 -3.99 -11.35
N ARG A 264 3.50 -3.57 -10.47
CA ARG A 264 3.95 -4.40 -9.34
C ARG A 264 2.81 -4.71 -8.38
N TYR A 265 2.03 -3.71 -7.97
CA TYR A 265 0.89 -3.93 -7.09
C TYR A 265 -0.12 -4.88 -7.71
N LEU A 266 -0.41 -4.76 -9.01
CA LEU A 266 -1.34 -5.63 -9.72
C LEU A 266 -0.91 -7.11 -9.63
N VAL A 267 0.38 -7.40 -9.78
CA VAL A 267 0.91 -8.77 -9.82
C VAL A 267 1.33 -9.33 -8.47
N ASP A 268 1.65 -8.48 -7.49
CA ASP A 268 2.11 -8.92 -6.16
C ASP A 268 0.99 -8.91 -5.11
N SER A 269 -0.10 -8.16 -5.33
CA SER A 269 -1.18 -8.05 -4.35
C SER A 269 -2.05 -9.31 -4.31
N ALA A 270 -2.36 -9.76 -3.10
CA ALA A 270 -3.37 -10.79 -2.89
C ALA A 270 -4.77 -10.29 -3.31
N HIS A 271 -5.56 -11.18 -3.89
CA HIS A 271 -7.00 -10.93 -4.07
C HIS A 271 -7.75 -11.03 -2.74
N SER A 272 -8.91 -10.37 -2.66
CA SER A 272 -9.80 -10.54 -1.50
C SER A 272 -10.40 -11.94 -1.49
N ARG A 273 -10.83 -12.41 -0.31
CA ARG A 273 -11.46 -13.73 -0.16
C ARG A 273 -12.71 -13.84 -1.03
N GLU A 274 -13.48 -12.76 -1.11
CA GLU A 274 -14.70 -12.68 -1.90
C GLU A 274 -14.41 -12.78 -3.41
N ALA A 275 -13.33 -12.13 -3.89
CA ALA A 275 -12.90 -12.23 -5.28
C ALA A 275 -12.43 -13.65 -5.62
N GLU A 276 -11.67 -14.28 -4.72
CA GLU A 276 -11.21 -15.66 -4.88
C GLU A 276 -12.39 -16.65 -4.92
N THR A 277 -13.37 -16.52 -4.02
CA THR A 277 -14.57 -17.36 -4.02
C THR A 277 -15.40 -17.16 -5.30
N ALA A 278 -15.55 -15.92 -5.76
CA ALA A 278 -16.28 -15.65 -6.99
C ALA A 278 -15.57 -16.23 -8.23
N ALA A 279 -14.24 -16.20 -8.26
CA ALA A 279 -13.43 -16.81 -9.31
C ALA A 279 -13.49 -18.36 -9.26
N ASP A 280 -13.44 -18.97 -8.07
CA ASP A 280 -13.64 -20.41 -7.88
C ASP A 280 -15.04 -20.85 -8.36
N ASP A 281 -16.08 -20.09 -8.03
CA ASP A 281 -17.46 -20.37 -8.45
C ASP A 281 -17.63 -20.23 -9.97
N TYR A 282 -16.93 -19.28 -10.59
CA TYR A 282 -16.88 -19.15 -12.03
C TYR A 282 -16.16 -20.35 -12.67
N ALA A 283 -15.00 -20.74 -12.15
CA ALA A 283 -14.23 -21.88 -12.61
C ALA A 283 -15.05 -23.18 -12.49
N GLY A 284 -15.69 -23.36 -11.34
CA GLY A 284 -16.60 -24.45 -11.05
C GLY A 284 -17.71 -24.58 -12.07
N ARG A 285 -18.49 -23.52 -12.29
CA ARG A 285 -19.57 -23.52 -13.28
C ARG A 285 -19.08 -23.80 -14.69
N THR A 286 -17.94 -23.20 -15.08
CA THR A 286 -17.33 -23.41 -16.40
C THR A 286 -16.91 -24.85 -16.62
N MET A 287 -16.19 -25.44 -15.65
CA MET A 287 -15.74 -26.82 -15.75
C MET A 287 -16.92 -27.81 -15.69
N LEU A 288 -17.90 -27.59 -14.81
CA LEU A 288 -19.08 -28.43 -14.69
C LEU A 288 -19.94 -28.43 -15.96
N ALA A 289 -20.07 -27.29 -16.65
CA ALA A 289 -20.76 -27.20 -17.93
C ALA A 289 -20.09 -28.07 -19.01
N LEU A 290 -18.76 -28.20 -18.96
CA LEU A 290 -17.97 -29.08 -19.82
C LEU A 290 -17.92 -30.54 -19.32
N GLY A 291 -18.64 -30.86 -18.24
CA GLY A 291 -18.62 -32.19 -17.61
C GLY A 291 -17.28 -32.54 -16.96
N ARG A 292 -16.49 -31.54 -16.56
CA ARG A 292 -15.18 -31.69 -15.90
C ARG A 292 -15.22 -31.18 -14.46
N PRO A 293 -14.46 -31.75 -13.53
CA PRO A 293 -14.33 -31.21 -12.18
C PRO A 293 -13.35 -30.02 -12.16
N ALA A 294 -13.61 -29.01 -11.30
CA ALA A 294 -12.67 -27.90 -11.07
C ALA A 294 -11.64 -28.21 -9.96
N HIS A 295 -11.93 -29.13 -9.04
CA HIS A 295 -11.03 -29.56 -7.96
C HIS A 295 -9.58 -29.91 -8.37
N PRO A 296 -9.28 -30.50 -9.55
CA PRO A 296 -7.90 -30.75 -9.95
C PRO A 296 -6.99 -29.52 -9.89
N MET A 297 -7.50 -28.32 -10.19
CA MET A 297 -6.76 -27.07 -9.98
C MET A 297 -6.23 -26.96 -8.54
N ALA A 298 -7.06 -27.23 -7.54
CA ALA A 298 -6.66 -27.12 -6.13
C ALA A 298 -5.57 -28.14 -5.76
N LEU A 299 -5.59 -29.33 -6.38
CA LEU A 299 -4.50 -30.32 -6.23
C LEU A 299 -3.18 -29.81 -6.80
N LEU A 300 -3.21 -29.18 -7.98
CA LEU A 300 -2.04 -28.53 -8.57
C LEU A 300 -1.49 -27.45 -7.64
N LEU A 301 -2.35 -26.60 -7.07
CA LEU A 301 -1.95 -25.56 -6.13
C LEU A 301 -1.31 -26.13 -4.86
N ARG A 302 -1.86 -27.22 -4.31
CA ARG A 302 -1.25 -27.94 -3.19
C ARG A 302 0.12 -28.53 -3.55
N ARG A 303 0.27 -29.12 -4.74
CA ARG A 303 1.57 -29.64 -5.18
C ARG A 303 2.61 -28.54 -5.32
N ILE A 304 2.20 -27.34 -5.73
CA ILE A 304 3.08 -26.17 -5.83
C ILE A 304 3.42 -25.63 -4.44
N GLU A 305 2.47 -25.59 -3.50
CA GLU A 305 2.67 -25.21 -2.10
C GLU A 305 3.78 -26.03 -1.44
N THR A 306 3.74 -27.34 -1.64
CA THR A 306 4.71 -28.29 -1.07
C THR A 306 5.93 -28.53 -1.97
N GLY A 307 5.97 -27.87 -3.13
CA GLY A 307 6.96 -28.13 -4.18
C GLY A 307 8.26 -27.37 -3.95
N ARG A 308 9.38 -28.04 -4.25
CA ARG A 308 10.70 -27.40 -4.33
C ARG A 308 10.99 -26.93 -5.74
N ASP A 309 11.83 -25.89 -5.87
CA ASP A 309 12.36 -25.44 -7.15
C ASP A 309 13.41 -26.42 -7.71
N GLU A 310 13.90 -26.16 -8.93
CA GLU A 310 14.92 -26.99 -9.60
C GLU A 310 16.25 -27.04 -8.82
N ASP A 311 16.51 -26.04 -7.97
CA ASP A 311 17.72 -25.91 -7.15
C ASP A 311 17.54 -26.54 -5.74
N GLY A 312 16.39 -27.17 -5.47
CA GLY A 312 16.09 -27.86 -4.22
C GLY A 312 15.72 -26.94 -3.04
N ASN A 313 15.53 -25.64 -3.29
CA ASN A 313 15.02 -24.72 -2.28
C ASN A 313 13.49 -24.84 -2.17
N ASP A 314 12.97 -24.68 -0.96
CA ASP A 314 11.55 -24.43 -0.80
C ASP A 314 11.20 -23.14 -1.54
N PHE A 315 10.16 -23.17 -2.36
CA PHE A 315 9.57 -21.93 -2.86
C PHE A 315 9.24 -21.08 -1.62
N ARG A 316 9.92 -19.94 -1.44
CA ARG A 316 9.48 -18.90 -0.52
C ARG A 316 8.09 -18.48 -0.98
N VAL A 317 7.04 -19.09 -0.41
CA VAL A 317 5.61 -19.02 -0.78
C VAL A 317 5.41 -18.77 -2.28
N PRO A 318 5.11 -19.80 -3.10
CA PRO A 318 4.93 -19.66 -4.55
C PRO A 318 4.16 -18.39 -4.94
N ALA A 319 4.60 -17.68 -5.99
CA ALA A 319 3.99 -16.39 -6.36
C ALA A 319 2.48 -16.52 -6.62
N PHE A 320 2.02 -17.67 -7.15
CA PHE A 320 0.61 -17.97 -7.28
C PHE A 320 -0.13 -17.98 -5.93
N LEU A 321 0.43 -18.62 -4.90
CA LEU A 321 -0.21 -18.69 -3.58
C LEU A 321 -0.10 -17.38 -2.79
N SER A 322 0.87 -16.53 -3.12
CA SER A 322 0.97 -15.18 -2.58
C SER A 322 -0.16 -14.28 -3.10
N THR A 323 -0.61 -14.52 -4.34
CA THR A 323 -1.65 -13.72 -5.02
C THR A 323 -3.05 -14.33 -4.86
N HIS A 324 -3.13 -15.66 -4.86
CA HIS A 324 -4.34 -16.48 -4.73
C HIS A 324 -4.19 -17.51 -3.61
N PRO A 325 -4.26 -17.10 -2.31
CA PRO A 325 -4.12 -18.04 -1.21
C PRO A 325 -5.22 -19.11 -1.20
N LEU A 326 -4.85 -20.38 -1.36
CA LEU A 326 -5.78 -21.49 -1.25
C LEU A 326 -6.09 -21.77 0.23
N THR A 327 -7.35 -21.64 0.62
CA THR A 327 -7.80 -22.00 1.97
C THR A 327 -8.44 -23.39 1.97
N ASP A 328 -8.47 -24.06 3.12
CA ASP A 328 -9.15 -25.35 3.27
C ASP A 328 -10.65 -25.27 2.94
N GLU A 329 -11.26 -24.10 3.16
CA GLU A 329 -12.66 -23.84 2.83
C GLU A 329 -12.88 -23.84 1.30
N ARG A 330 -12.04 -23.13 0.56
CA ARG A 330 -12.07 -23.09 -0.91
C ARG A 330 -11.82 -24.46 -1.52
N LEU A 331 -10.83 -25.19 -0.99
CA LEU A 331 -10.55 -26.57 -1.42
C LEU A 331 -11.79 -27.46 -1.25
N LYS A 332 -12.42 -27.45 -0.07
CA LYS A 332 -13.64 -28.23 0.19
C LYS A 332 -14.83 -27.79 -0.66
N ALA A 333 -14.90 -26.51 -1.03
CA ALA A 333 -15.94 -26.02 -1.93
C ALA A 333 -15.76 -26.59 -3.35
N LEU A 334 -14.53 -26.56 -3.88
CA LEU A 334 -14.20 -27.11 -5.19
C LEU A 334 -14.37 -28.64 -5.24
N GLU A 335 -14.02 -29.36 -4.17
CA GLU A 335 -14.22 -30.83 -4.06
C GLU A 335 -15.69 -31.25 -4.18
N LYS A 336 -16.62 -30.39 -3.74
CA LYS A 336 -18.07 -30.66 -3.83
C LYS A 336 -18.62 -30.46 -5.24
N GLN A 337 -17.89 -29.77 -6.12
CA GLN A 337 -18.31 -29.48 -7.48
C GLN A 337 -17.98 -30.66 -8.41
N ILE A 338 -18.84 -31.67 -8.37
CA ILE A 338 -18.70 -32.89 -9.16
C ILE A 338 -19.68 -32.85 -10.34
N PRO A 339 -19.21 -33.06 -11.59
CA PRO A 339 -20.10 -33.08 -12.75
C PRO A 339 -21.06 -34.27 -12.67
N SER A 340 -22.34 -34.04 -13.00
CA SER A 340 -23.36 -35.10 -12.98
C SER A 340 -23.10 -36.19 -14.02
N ARG A 341 -22.41 -35.86 -15.12
CA ARG A 341 -21.92 -36.79 -16.14
C ARG A 341 -20.53 -36.35 -16.60
N PRO A 342 -19.56 -37.27 -16.75
CA PRO A 342 -18.25 -36.93 -17.29
C PRO A 342 -18.37 -36.46 -18.75
N GLY A 343 -17.79 -35.29 -19.04
CA GLY A 343 -17.66 -34.78 -20.40
C GLY A 343 -16.42 -35.31 -21.10
N GLU A 344 -16.35 -35.09 -22.40
CA GLU A 344 -15.20 -35.47 -23.22
C GLU A 344 -13.90 -34.82 -22.72
N PRO A 345 -12.74 -35.47 -22.89
CA PRO A 345 -11.45 -34.86 -22.57
C PRO A 345 -11.29 -33.48 -23.21
N LEU A 346 -10.75 -32.52 -22.45
CA LEU A 346 -10.60 -31.14 -22.92
C LEU A 346 -9.60 -31.02 -24.09
N LEU A 347 -8.55 -31.84 -24.06
CA LEU A 347 -7.54 -32.00 -25.10
C LEU A 347 -7.22 -33.48 -25.31
N SER A 348 -6.82 -33.86 -26.52
CA SER A 348 -6.21 -35.16 -26.78
C SER A 348 -4.83 -35.28 -26.14
N HIS A 349 -4.29 -36.51 -26.03
CA HIS A 349 -2.94 -36.73 -25.51
C HIS A 349 -1.85 -36.01 -26.32
N GLU A 350 -2.01 -35.94 -27.64
CA GLU A 350 -1.08 -35.23 -28.52
C GLU A 350 -1.18 -33.72 -28.32
N GLN A 351 -2.39 -33.18 -28.20
CA GLN A 351 -2.60 -31.75 -27.92
C GLN A 351 -2.05 -31.37 -26.54
N TRP A 352 -2.22 -32.22 -25.53
CA TRP A 352 -1.65 -31.99 -24.20
C TRP A 352 -0.12 -31.97 -24.23
N ARG A 353 0.51 -32.93 -24.92
CA ARG A 353 1.96 -32.95 -25.11
C ARG A 353 2.43 -31.70 -25.84
N ALA A 354 1.74 -31.31 -26.92
CA ALA A 354 2.07 -30.11 -27.68
C ALA A 354 1.96 -28.84 -26.81
N LEU A 355 0.95 -28.75 -25.95
CA LEU A 355 0.81 -27.64 -25.00
C LEU A 355 1.97 -27.61 -24.01
N LYS A 356 2.37 -28.75 -23.42
CA LYS A 356 3.54 -28.82 -22.53
C LYS A 356 4.84 -28.42 -23.23
N GLU A 357 4.94 -28.64 -24.53
CA GLU A 357 6.09 -28.27 -25.36
C GLU A 357 5.99 -26.86 -25.98
N ILE A 358 5.02 -26.03 -25.58
CA ILE A 358 4.75 -24.72 -26.21
C ILE A 358 5.95 -23.76 -26.23
N CYS A 359 6.90 -23.91 -25.28
CA CYS A 359 8.08 -23.06 -25.16
C CYS A 359 9.35 -23.66 -25.79
N LYS A 360 9.29 -24.85 -26.41
CA LYS A 360 10.47 -25.63 -26.85
C LYS A 360 11.30 -24.95 -27.95
N THR A 361 10.74 -23.96 -28.63
CA THR A 361 11.29 -23.36 -29.87
C THR A 361 11.55 -21.85 -29.74
N THR A 362 11.62 -21.34 -28.51
CA THR A 362 11.62 -19.90 -28.19
C THR A 362 12.98 -19.35 -27.75
#